data_AF-A0A1N6JA00-F1
#
_entry.id   AF-A0A1N6JA00-F1
#
_cell.length_a   1.000
_cell.length_b   1.000
_cell.length_c   1.000
_cell.angle_alpha   90.00
_cell.angle_beta   90.00
_cell.angle_gamma   90.00
#
_symmetry.space_group_name_H-M   'P 1'
#
loop_
_entity.id
_entity.type
_entity.pdbx_description
1 polymer ?
#
loop_
_entity_poly.entity_id
_entity_poly.type
_entity_poly.pdbx_seq_one_letter_code
_entity_poly.pdbx_strand_id
1 'polypeptide(L)'
;MSETSPRLFVVSPHFDDAVFSCGALLATHPDAVVCTVFAAAPEPDMQTEWDQQAGFTSAQESVNARTLEDNRALELLDAVPVRMPFRDGQYLDSPSISRLSAALEETIYRSTANTLVMPLGLHHADHALVYDACIEILPRLSHLTWFAYEDAIHRRQPGVVEARLDDLALRGIMATPAHPSIAHTIDAERQAYLKREAVYAYESQLRAFGPKGYEDVFRAEHYWQLSVSRAPARRSSPAR
;
A
#
# COMPACT_ATOMS: atom_id res chain seq x y z
N MET A 1 -5.54 -29.00 -11.29
CA MET A 1 -5.48 -27.58 -11.66
C MET A 1 -4.10 -27.13 -11.24
N SER A 2 -3.27 -26.65 -12.18
CA SER A 2 -1.94 -26.12 -11.82
C SER A 2 -2.17 -24.94 -10.89
N GLU A 3 -1.80 -25.06 -9.62
CA GLU A 3 -1.75 -23.90 -8.72
C GLU A 3 -0.78 -22.91 -9.37
N THR A 4 -1.30 -21.79 -9.84
CA THR A 4 -0.46 -20.71 -10.34
C THR A 4 0.15 -20.04 -9.12
N SER A 5 1.49 -19.96 -9.07
CA SER A 5 2.19 -19.25 -8.01
C SER A 5 1.64 -17.82 -7.86
N PRO A 6 1.57 -17.28 -6.63
CA PRO A 6 1.08 -15.93 -6.40
C PRO A 6 1.96 -14.93 -7.12
N ARG A 7 1.33 -14.04 -7.89
CA ARG A 7 1.94 -12.87 -8.54
C ARG A 7 1.37 -11.65 -7.87
N LEU A 8 2.18 -11.03 -7.02
CA LEU A 8 1.74 -9.95 -6.16
C LEU A 8 1.63 -8.62 -6.92
N PHE A 9 0.59 -7.89 -6.59
CA PHE A 9 0.42 -6.47 -6.91
C PHE A 9 0.18 -5.72 -5.61
N VAL A 10 1.21 -5.01 -5.13
CA VAL A 10 1.15 -4.21 -3.90
C VAL A 10 0.81 -2.78 -4.26
N VAL A 11 -0.28 -2.25 -3.72
CA VAL A 11 -0.66 -0.85 -3.88
C VAL A 11 0.01 -0.05 -2.77
N SER A 12 0.78 0.96 -3.13
CA SER A 12 1.49 1.86 -2.22
C SER A 12 0.89 3.26 -2.34
N PRO A 13 0.37 3.89 -1.28
CA PRO A 13 -0.03 5.29 -1.33
C PRO A 13 1.12 6.20 -1.80
N HIS A 14 2.23 6.20 -1.08
CA HIS A 14 3.44 6.96 -1.39
C HIS A 14 4.62 6.02 -1.70
N PHE A 15 5.78 6.60 -2.02
CA PHE A 15 6.94 5.86 -2.50
C PHE A 15 7.48 4.78 -1.54
N ASP A 16 7.31 4.98 -0.24
CA ASP A 16 7.92 4.19 0.82
C ASP A 16 6.99 3.14 1.45
N ASP A 17 5.67 3.36 1.42
CA ASP A 17 4.71 2.61 2.25
C ASP A 17 4.71 1.10 1.99
N ALA A 18 4.79 0.68 0.73
CA ALA A 18 4.82 -0.73 0.38
C ALA A 18 6.08 -1.42 0.92
N VAL A 19 7.25 -0.78 0.84
CA VAL A 19 8.48 -1.36 1.41
C VAL A 19 8.44 -1.33 2.94
N PHE A 20 7.91 -0.26 3.52
CA PHE A 20 7.82 -0.13 4.98
C PHE A 20 6.87 -1.18 5.58
N SER A 21 5.72 -1.38 4.94
CA SER A 21 4.66 -2.25 5.44
C SER A 21 4.80 -3.70 4.97
N CYS A 22 5.38 -3.92 3.78
CA CYS A 22 5.42 -5.22 3.09
C CYS A 22 6.82 -5.64 2.60
N GLY A 23 7.90 -4.95 2.98
CA GLY A 23 9.25 -5.24 2.47
C GLY A 23 9.72 -6.68 2.72
N ALA A 24 9.29 -7.31 3.81
CA ALA A 24 9.60 -8.71 4.08
C ALA A 24 8.83 -9.63 3.11
N LEU A 25 7.54 -9.37 2.89
CA LEU A 25 6.75 -10.08 1.89
C LEU A 25 7.35 -9.92 0.47
N LEU A 26 7.70 -8.70 0.08
CA LEU A 26 8.30 -8.39 -1.23
C LEU A 26 9.62 -9.15 -1.44
N ALA A 27 10.47 -9.25 -0.41
CA ALA A 27 11.72 -10.03 -0.47
C ALA A 27 11.53 -11.52 -0.80
N THR A 28 10.29 -12.03 -0.69
CA THR A 28 9.95 -13.43 -1.02
C THR A 28 9.20 -13.59 -2.35
N HIS A 29 9.03 -12.48 -3.09
CA HIS A 29 8.27 -12.39 -4.34
C HIS A 29 9.02 -11.53 -5.38
N PRO A 30 10.10 -12.06 -5.99
CA PRO A 30 10.69 -11.43 -7.16
C PRO A 30 9.62 -11.23 -8.24
N ASP A 31 9.78 -10.18 -9.03
CA ASP A 31 8.83 -9.69 -10.03
C ASP A 31 7.48 -9.22 -9.45
N ALA A 32 7.33 -9.08 -8.13
CA ALA A 32 6.16 -8.43 -7.53
C ALA A 32 6.03 -7.01 -8.05
N VAL A 33 4.82 -6.61 -8.42
CA VAL A 33 4.53 -5.24 -8.85
C VAL A 33 4.28 -4.38 -7.62
N VAL A 34 4.98 -3.26 -7.50
CA VAL A 34 4.69 -2.20 -6.52
C VAL A 34 4.14 -1.00 -7.28
N CYS A 35 2.86 -0.69 -7.05
CA CYS A 35 2.14 0.39 -7.69
C CYS A 35 2.04 1.59 -6.75
N THR A 36 2.88 2.60 -6.96
CA THR A 36 2.86 3.85 -6.20
C THR A 36 1.81 4.80 -6.76
N VAL A 37 0.80 5.12 -5.95
CA VAL A 37 -0.36 5.93 -6.35
C VAL A 37 0.04 7.40 -6.51
N PHE A 38 0.62 8.00 -5.47
CA PHE A 38 0.95 9.41 -5.45
C PHE A 38 2.41 9.65 -5.86
N ALA A 39 2.69 9.43 -7.15
CA ALA A 39 4.04 9.46 -7.72
C ALA A 39 4.31 10.66 -8.66
N ALA A 40 3.36 11.57 -8.84
CA ALA A 40 3.50 12.73 -9.72
C ALA A 40 3.85 14.01 -8.94
N ALA A 41 4.66 14.86 -9.57
CA ALA A 41 4.94 16.21 -9.10
C ALA A 41 3.79 17.17 -9.43
N PRO A 42 3.57 18.23 -8.63
CA PRO A 42 2.73 19.36 -9.03
C PRO A 42 3.37 20.14 -10.18
N GLU A 43 2.53 20.67 -11.08
CA GLU A 43 3.01 21.59 -12.14
C GLU A 43 3.44 22.95 -11.57
N PRO A 44 2.72 23.56 -10.61
CA PRO A 44 3.19 24.79 -9.99
C PRO A 44 4.45 24.53 -9.17
N ASP A 45 5.41 25.46 -9.26
CA ASP A 45 6.54 25.48 -8.34
C ASP A 45 6.04 25.78 -6.93
N MET A 46 6.28 24.83 -6.03
CA MET A 46 5.87 24.91 -4.63
C MET A 46 6.77 24.03 -3.77
N GLN A 47 6.69 24.26 -2.47
CA GLN A 47 7.40 23.50 -1.45
C GLN A 47 6.50 23.39 -0.23
N THR A 48 6.42 22.20 0.36
CA THR A 48 5.68 21.96 1.61
C THR A 48 6.64 21.88 2.80
N GLU A 49 6.07 21.84 4.00
CA GLU A 49 6.85 21.56 5.22
C GLU A 49 7.50 20.18 5.16
N TRP A 50 6.81 19.18 4.60
CA TRP A 50 7.37 17.83 4.46
C TRP A 50 8.55 17.79 3.51
N ASP A 51 8.47 18.49 2.37
CA ASP A 51 9.60 18.63 1.45
C ASP A 51 10.82 19.24 2.16
N GLN A 52 10.62 20.29 2.96
CA GLN A 52 11.69 20.92 3.75
C GLN A 52 12.30 19.96 4.77
N GLN A 53 11.47 19.22 5.51
CA GLN A 53 11.94 18.24 6.51
C GLN A 53 12.70 17.08 5.85
N ALA A 54 12.27 16.67 4.66
CA ALA A 54 12.96 15.69 3.83
C ALA A 54 14.25 16.24 3.19
N GLY A 55 14.49 17.56 3.27
CA GLY A 55 15.72 18.22 2.81
C GLY A 55 15.66 18.73 1.38
N PHE A 56 14.47 18.90 0.81
CA PHE A 56 14.27 19.37 -0.57
C PHE A 56 13.84 20.83 -0.62
N THR A 57 14.19 21.50 -1.72
CA THR A 57 13.87 22.90 -1.97
C THR A 57 12.60 23.11 -2.78
N SER A 58 12.08 22.04 -3.41
CA SER A 58 10.84 22.06 -4.18
C SER A 58 10.15 20.69 -4.21
N ALA A 59 8.85 20.67 -4.50
CA ALA A 59 8.07 19.46 -4.74
C ALA A 59 8.61 18.63 -5.92
N GLN A 60 9.10 19.29 -6.97
CA GLN A 60 9.68 18.61 -8.12
C GLN A 60 10.99 17.89 -7.77
N GLU A 61 11.84 18.52 -6.97
CA GLU A 61 13.05 17.88 -6.42
C GLU A 61 12.69 16.70 -5.52
N SER A 62 11.71 16.87 -4.65
CA SER A 62 11.21 15.85 -3.72
C SER A 62 10.73 14.60 -4.46
N VAL A 63 9.82 14.74 -5.42
CA VAL A 63 9.29 13.61 -6.19
C VAL A 63 10.38 12.92 -7.01
N ASN A 64 11.30 13.68 -7.62
CA ASN A 64 12.41 13.10 -8.39
C ASN A 64 13.35 12.30 -7.50
N ALA A 65 13.73 12.84 -6.34
CA ALA A 65 14.63 12.15 -5.41
C ALA A 65 13.96 10.90 -4.82
N ARG A 66 12.71 11.00 -4.35
CA ARG A 66 11.93 9.86 -3.83
C ARG A 66 11.72 8.77 -4.88
N THR A 67 11.57 9.13 -6.15
CA THR A 67 11.53 8.18 -7.27
C THR A 67 12.83 7.39 -7.40
N LEU A 68 13.98 8.04 -7.23
CA LEU A 68 15.29 7.37 -7.29
C LEU A 68 15.54 6.49 -6.05
N GLU A 69 15.12 6.94 -4.88
CA GLU A 69 15.15 6.15 -3.64
C GLU A 69 14.31 4.88 -3.79
N ASP A 70 13.08 5.03 -4.28
CA ASP A 70 12.15 3.92 -4.55
C ASP A 70 12.70 2.92 -5.58
N ASN A 71 13.30 3.40 -6.69
CA ASN A 71 13.96 2.52 -7.65
C ASN A 71 15.04 1.65 -6.98
N ARG A 72 15.87 2.23 -6.10
CA ARG A 72 16.93 1.47 -5.41
C ARG A 72 16.34 0.46 -4.43
N ALA A 73 15.31 0.85 -3.68
CA ALA A 73 14.64 -0.02 -2.73
C ALA A 73 14.01 -1.24 -3.43
N LEU A 74 13.32 -1.02 -4.54
CA LEU A 74 12.64 -2.06 -5.30
C LEU A 74 13.62 -2.94 -6.07
N GLU A 75 14.74 -2.40 -6.56
CA GLU A 75 15.84 -3.19 -7.15
C GLU A 75 16.43 -4.18 -6.15
N LEU A 76 16.60 -3.79 -4.88
CA LEU A 76 17.07 -4.71 -3.82
C LEU A 76 16.10 -5.86 -3.52
N LEU A 77 14.82 -5.69 -3.86
CA LEU A 77 13.75 -6.66 -3.62
C LEU A 77 13.34 -7.41 -4.89
N ASP A 78 14.05 -7.20 -6.00
CA ASP A 78 13.68 -7.69 -7.34
C ASP A 78 12.22 -7.37 -7.72
N ALA A 79 11.70 -6.22 -7.27
CA ALA A 79 10.32 -5.78 -7.49
C ALA A 79 10.21 -4.81 -8.68
N VAL A 80 9.05 -4.80 -9.33
CA VAL A 80 8.79 -3.99 -10.52
C VAL A 80 7.99 -2.74 -10.15
N PRO A 81 8.54 -1.52 -10.32
CA PRO A 81 7.82 -0.29 -10.04
C PRO A 81 6.77 0.03 -11.10
N VAL A 82 5.58 0.44 -10.65
CA VAL A 82 4.54 1.08 -11.46
C VAL A 82 4.15 2.39 -10.78
N ARG A 83 4.12 3.48 -11.54
CA ARG A 83 3.89 4.84 -11.00
C ARG A 83 2.64 5.44 -11.61
N MET A 84 1.69 5.80 -10.76
CA MET A 84 0.45 6.45 -11.22
C MET A 84 0.63 7.97 -11.30
N PRO A 85 -0.12 8.64 -12.18
CA PRO A 85 0.02 10.08 -12.43
C PRO A 85 -0.75 10.94 -11.41
N PHE A 86 -0.84 10.52 -10.15
CA PHE A 86 -1.51 11.27 -9.09
C PHE A 86 -0.50 11.96 -8.18
N ARG A 87 -0.90 13.12 -7.66
CA ARG A 87 -0.09 13.93 -6.76
C ARG A 87 -0.49 13.66 -5.33
N ASP A 88 0.49 13.66 -4.45
CA ASP A 88 0.30 13.61 -3.00
C ASP A 88 -0.63 14.76 -2.55
N GLY A 89 -1.51 14.48 -1.59
CA GLY A 89 -2.46 15.45 -1.06
C GLY A 89 -1.81 16.71 -0.51
N GLN A 90 -0.54 16.64 -0.10
CA GLN A 90 0.25 17.81 0.32
C GLN A 90 0.39 18.88 -0.80
N TYR A 91 0.22 18.48 -2.06
CA TYR A 91 0.29 19.37 -3.22
C TYR A 91 -1.09 19.89 -3.68
N LEU A 92 -2.13 19.73 -2.86
CA LEU A 92 -3.46 20.34 -3.01
C LEU A 92 -4.22 19.95 -4.30
N ASP A 93 -3.96 18.76 -4.85
CA ASP A 93 -4.62 18.22 -6.04
C ASP A 93 -5.01 16.74 -5.88
N SER A 94 -5.67 16.43 -4.76
CA SER A 94 -6.14 15.06 -4.50
C SER A 94 -7.21 14.64 -5.53
N PRO A 95 -7.08 13.46 -6.15
CA PRO A 95 -8.06 12.96 -7.11
C PRO A 95 -9.39 12.60 -6.42
N SER A 96 -10.47 12.52 -7.19
CA SER A 96 -11.69 11.87 -6.71
C SER A 96 -11.50 10.36 -6.60
N ILE A 97 -12.22 9.73 -5.66
CA ILE A 97 -12.21 8.27 -5.48
C ILE A 97 -12.48 7.56 -6.81
N SER A 98 -13.56 7.92 -7.53
CA SER A 98 -13.90 7.26 -8.80
C SER A 98 -12.80 7.39 -9.88
N ARG A 99 -12.08 8.52 -9.94
CA ARG A 99 -10.95 8.68 -10.87
C ARG A 99 -9.79 7.76 -10.48
N LEU A 100 -9.49 7.68 -9.17
CA LEU A 100 -8.44 6.82 -8.65
C LEU A 100 -8.79 5.33 -8.85
N SER A 101 -10.02 4.93 -8.52
CA SER A 101 -10.56 3.58 -8.70
C SER A 101 -10.44 3.10 -10.14
N ALA A 102 -10.85 3.93 -11.11
CA ALA A 102 -10.78 3.58 -12.53
C ALA A 102 -9.32 3.39 -13.00
N ALA A 103 -8.41 4.28 -12.57
CA ALA A 103 -7.01 4.18 -12.93
C ALA A 103 -6.31 2.98 -12.28
N LEU A 104 -6.62 2.67 -11.01
CA LEU A 104 -6.12 1.48 -10.32
C LEU A 104 -6.58 0.21 -11.02
N GLU A 105 -7.88 0.11 -11.31
CA GLU A 105 -8.44 -1.04 -12.02
C GLU A 105 -7.78 -1.26 -13.38
N GLU A 106 -7.61 -0.20 -14.19
CA GLU A 106 -6.89 -0.29 -15.48
C GLU A 106 -5.44 -0.77 -15.30
N THR A 107 -4.75 -0.25 -14.28
CA THR A 107 -3.35 -0.61 -14.00
C THR A 107 -3.25 -2.09 -13.58
N ILE A 108 -4.17 -2.56 -12.74
CA ILE A 108 -4.23 -3.96 -12.30
C ILE A 108 -4.52 -4.88 -13.48
N TYR A 109 -5.46 -4.53 -14.37
CA TYR A 109 -5.78 -5.32 -15.57
C TYR A 109 -4.62 -5.46 -16.55
N ARG A 110 -3.70 -4.50 -16.59
CA ARG A 110 -2.48 -4.55 -17.42
C ARG A 110 -1.39 -5.45 -16.81
N SER A 111 -1.55 -5.86 -15.55
CA SER A 111 -0.64 -6.78 -14.88
C SER A 111 -1.08 -8.24 -15.05
N THR A 112 -0.20 -9.18 -14.72
CA THR A 112 -0.55 -10.62 -14.66
C THR A 112 -0.91 -11.07 -13.24
N ALA A 113 -1.04 -10.13 -12.30
CA ALA A 113 -1.23 -10.41 -10.89
C ALA A 113 -2.50 -11.21 -10.62
N ASN A 114 -2.42 -12.12 -9.66
CA ASN A 114 -3.56 -12.89 -9.15
C ASN A 114 -3.81 -12.64 -7.65
N THR A 115 -2.91 -11.89 -7.01
CA THR A 115 -2.99 -11.50 -5.60
C THR A 115 -2.72 -10.01 -5.48
N LEU A 116 -3.65 -9.27 -4.88
CA LEU A 116 -3.56 -7.85 -4.63
C LEU A 116 -3.41 -7.57 -3.13
N VAL A 117 -2.48 -6.68 -2.79
CA VAL A 117 -2.15 -6.31 -1.42
C VAL A 117 -2.31 -4.79 -1.30
N MET A 118 -3.35 -4.33 -0.62
CA MET A 118 -3.72 -2.91 -0.50
C MET A 118 -3.45 -2.34 0.90
N PRO A 119 -3.27 -1.02 1.08
CA PRO A 119 -3.20 -0.43 2.41
C PRO A 119 -4.53 -0.62 3.17
N LEU A 120 -4.46 -0.74 4.48
CA LEU A 120 -5.65 -0.69 5.34
C LEU A 120 -6.16 0.75 5.53
N GLY A 121 -5.40 1.75 5.08
CA GLY A 121 -5.85 3.13 4.99
C GLY A 121 -5.74 3.88 6.31
N LEU A 122 -4.70 3.61 7.09
CA LEU A 122 -4.60 4.07 8.48
C LEU A 122 -4.11 5.52 8.59
N HIS A 123 -4.79 6.32 9.41
CA HIS A 123 -4.45 7.69 9.86
C HIS A 123 -4.29 8.80 8.79
N HIS A 124 -3.58 8.55 7.69
CA HIS A 124 -3.28 9.55 6.66
C HIS A 124 -4.39 9.64 5.61
N ALA A 125 -4.70 10.86 5.14
CA ALA A 125 -5.79 11.11 4.19
C ALA A 125 -5.57 10.40 2.84
N ASP A 126 -4.34 10.43 2.31
CA ASP A 126 -3.99 9.72 1.07
C ASP A 126 -4.12 8.20 1.20
N HIS A 127 -3.75 7.62 2.36
CA HIS A 127 -3.93 6.19 2.62
C HIS A 127 -5.43 5.83 2.66
N ALA A 128 -6.24 6.67 3.32
CA ALA A 128 -7.69 6.51 3.33
C ALA A 128 -8.29 6.59 1.91
N LEU A 129 -7.79 7.52 1.08
CA LEU A 129 -8.25 7.68 -0.30
C LEU A 129 -7.93 6.46 -1.17
N VAL A 130 -6.72 5.92 -1.05
CA VAL A 130 -6.31 4.69 -1.74
C VAL A 130 -7.11 3.48 -1.25
N TYR A 131 -7.33 3.38 0.06
CA TYR A 131 -8.19 2.37 0.66
C TYR A 131 -9.61 2.44 0.06
N ASP A 132 -10.27 3.60 0.08
CA ASP A 132 -11.63 3.73 -0.44
C ASP A 132 -11.72 3.39 -1.94
N ALA A 133 -10.71 3.77 -2.73
CA ALA A 133 -10.64 3.42 -4.14
C ALA A 133 -10.46 1.91 -4.38
N CYS A 134 -9.62 1.25 -3.56
CA CYS A 134 -9.45 -0.20 -3.61
C CYS A 134 -10.75 -0.93 -3.22
N ILE A 135 -11.47 -0.42 -2.21
CA ILE A 135 -12.76 -0.98 -1.79
C ILE A 135 -13.83 -0.85 -2.89
N GLU A 136 -13.84 0.24 -3.66
CA GLU A 136 -14.76 0.42 -4.80
C GLU A 136 -14.53 -0.62 -5.93
N ILE A 137 -13.29 -1.09 -6.11
CA ILE A 137 -12.94 -2.02 -7.20
C ILE A 137 -12.95 -3.49 -6.75
N LEU A 138 -12.76 -3.76 -5.45
CA LEU A 138 -12.65 -5.10 -4.88
C LEU A 138 -13.80 -6.05 -5.31
N PRO A 139 -15.10 -5.67 -5.24
CA PRO A 139 -16.18 -6.57 -5.67
C PRO A 139 -16.14 -6.92 -7.16
N ARG A 140 -15.64 -6.00 -8.00
CA ARG A 140 -15.54 -6.14 -9.45
C ARG A 140 -14.36 -7.03 -9.86
N LEU A 141 -13.31 -7.02 -9.05
CA LEU A 141 -12.11 -7.85 -9.20
C LEU A 141 -12.11 -9.07 -8.24
N SER A 142 -13.28 -9.66 -8.00
CA SER A 142 -13.47 -10.80 -7.09
C SER A 142 -12.81 -12.11 -7.55
N HIS A 143 -12.22 -12.13 -8.73
CA HIS A 143 -11.40 -13.25 -9.22
C HIS A 143 -9.95 -13.22 -8.70
N LEU A 144 -9.52 -12.09 -8.13
CA LEU A 144 -8.21 -11.95 -7.48
C LEU A 144 -8.30 -12.35 -6.00
N THR A 145 -7.17 -12.76 -5.43
CA THR A 145 -7.04 -12.87 -3.97
C THR A 145 -6.68 -11.51 -3.39
N TRP A 146 -7.40 -11.06 -2.37
CA TRP A 146 -7.19 -9.73 -1.77
C TRP A 146 -6.63 -9.83 -0.35
N PHE A 147 -5.64 -9.00 -0.07
CA PHE A 147 -5.12 -8.75 1.27
C PHE A 147 -5.06 -7.24 1.54
N ALA A 148 -5.28 -6.83 2.79
CA ALA A 148 -4.88 -5.52 3.29
C ALA A 148 -3.67 -5.64 4.21
N TYR A 149 -2.70 -4.75 4.10
CA TYR A 149 -1.59 -4.63 5.06
C TYR A 149 -1.84 -3.52 6.07
N GLU A 150 -1.39 -3.71 7.31
CA GLU A 150 -1.38 -2.64 8.30
C GLU A 150 -0.25 -1.65 8.00
N ASP A 151 -0.63 -0.42 7.65
CA ASP A 151 0.25 0.66 7.22
C ASP A 151 1.27 1.02 8.32
N ALA A 152 2.54 0.70 8.10
CA ALA A 152 3.64 1.28 8.88
C ALA A 152 3.85 2.72 8.41
N ILE A 153 4.00 3.72 9.27
CA ILE A 153 4.11 3.69 10.73
C ILE A 153 2.77 3.93 11.46
N HIS A 154 1.68 4.06 10.73
CA HIS A 154 0.39 4.52 11.22
C HIS A 154 -0.32 3.52 12.15
N ARG A 155 -0.12 2.22 11.95
CA ARG A 155 -0.69 1.12 12.74
C ARG A 155 -0.40 1.18 14.23
N ARG A 156 0.62 1.93 14.66
CA ARG A 156 0.96 2.10 16.08
C ARG A 156 -0.06 2.92 16.87
N GLN A 157 -0.95 3.64 16.18
CA GLN A 157 -1.93 4.49 16.83
C GLN A 157 -3.07 3.64 17.41
N PRO A 158 -3.41 3.79 18.71
CA PRO A 158 -4.48 2.99 19.30
C PRO A 158 -5.83 3.17 18.59
N GLY A 159 -6.49 2.07 18.24
CA GLY A 159 -7.85 2.08 17.69
C GLY A 159 -7.96 2.28 16.17
N VAL A 160 -6.88 2.64 15.47
CA VAL A 160 -6.97 2.94 14.02
C VAL A 160 -7.17 1.69 13.17
N VAL A 161 -6.59 0.55 13.58
CA VAL A 161 -6.77 -0.74 12.89
C VAL A 161 -8.18 -1.24 13.16
N GLU A 162 -8.62 -1.25 14.41
CA GLU A 162 -9.96 -1.70 14.81
C GLU A 162 -11.05 -0.89 14.09
N ALA A 163 -10.89 0.44 14.01
CA ALA A 163 -11.83 1.29 13.27
C ALA A 163 -11.92 0.94 11.78
N ARG A 164 -10.81 0.52 11.15
CA ARG A 164 -10.82 0.06 9.75
C ARG A 164 -11.45 -1.31 9.57
N LEU A 165 -11.23 -2.23 10.50
CA LEU A 165 -11.88 -3.54 10.48
C LEU A 165 -13.41 -3.41 10.66
N ASP A 166 -13.85 -2.49 11.52
CA ASP A 166 -15.27 -2.17 11.69
C ASP A 166 -15.88 -1.56 10.42
N ASP A 167 -15.18 -0.65 9.73
CA ASP A 167 -15.61 -0.09 8.44
C ASP A 167 -15.73 -1.18 7.36
N LEU A 168 -14.75 -2.08 7.25
CA LEU A 168 -14.82 -3.23 6.33
C LEU A 168 -16.07 -4.10 6.61
N ALA A 169 -16.32 -4.40 7.88
CA ALA A 169 -17.47 -5.21 8.29
C ALA A 169 -18.81 -4.51 7.94
N LEU A 170 -18.92 -3.20 8.18
CA LEU A 170 -20.10 -2.39 7.81
C LEU A 170 -20.35 -2.39 6.30
N ARG A 171 -19.28 -2.48 5.49
CA ARG A 171 -19.34 -2.58 4.03
C ARG A 171 -19.56 -4.01 3.52
N GLY A 172 -19.75 -4.99 4.41
CA GLY A 172 -19.96 -6.39 4.06
C GLY A 172 -18.70 -7.10 3.58
N ILE A 173 -17.53 -6.59 3.92
CA ILE A 173 -16.22 -7.17 3.59
C ILE A 173 -15.67 -7.84 4.84
N MET A 174 -15.42 -9.13 4.75
CA MET A 174 -14.82 -9.89 5.83
C MET A 174 -13.30 -9.76 5.75
N ALA A 175 -12.69 -9.32 6.85
CA ALA A 175 -11.25 -9.26 7.03
C ALA A 175 -10.83 -10.34 8.05
N THR A 176 -9.99 -11.28 7.63
CA THR A 176 -9.47 -12.36 8.50
C THR A 176 -7.95 -12.23 8.60
N PRO A 177 -7.34 -12.29 9.81
CA PRO A 177 -5.88 -12.30 9.92
C PRO A 177 -5.29 -13.42 9.06
N ALA A 178 -4.35 -13.08 8.20
CA ALA A 178 -3.75 -14.03 7.27
C ALA A 178 -2.34 -13.59 6.89
N HIS A 179 -1.60 -14.48 6.22
CA HIS A 179 -0.33 -14.16 5.59
C HIS A 179 -0.42 -14.54 4.12
N PRO A 180 -0.08 -13.65 3.18
CA PRO A 180 0.04 -14.03 1.78
C PRO A 180 1.02 -15.19 1.63
N SER A 181 0.69 -16.15 0.76
CA SER A 181 1.54 -17.31 0.51
C SER A 181 2.91 -16.86 -0.01
N ILE A 182 3.97 -17.52 0.44
CA ILE A 182 5.34 -17.21 0.04
C ILE A 182 5.65 -17.87 -1.31
N ALA A 183 6.19 -17.12 -2.27
CA ALA A 183 6.63 -17.67 -3.55
C ALA A 183 8.04 -18.30 -3.47
N HIS A 184 8.97 -17.69 -2.74
CA HIS A 184 10.34 -18.17 -2.56
C HIS A 184 10.71 -18.35 -1.09
N THR A 185 11.20 -19.53 -0.75
CA THR A 185 11.70 -19.79 0.61
C THR A 185 13.11 -19.21 0.76
N ILE A 186 13.18 -18.01 1.34
CA ILE A 186 14.40 -17.47 1.95
C ILE A 186 14.27 -17.55 3.47
N ASP A 187 15.39 -17.63 4.17
CA ASP A 187 15.35 -17.64 5.64
C ASP A 187 14.92 -16.27 6.20
N ALA A 188 14.41 -16.28 7.43
CA ALA A 188 13.87 -15.09 8.08
C ALA A 188 14.92 -13.99 8.32
N GLU A 189 16.20 -14.37 8.51
CA GLU A 189 17.29 -13.40 8.70
C GLU A 189 17.57 -12.65 7.40
N ARG A 190 17.60 -13.36 6.27
CA ARG A 190 17.77 -12.79 4.94
C ARG A 190 16.58 -11.90 4.57
N GLN A 191 15.36 -12.33 4.87
CA GLN A 191 14.15 -11.55 4.66
C GLN A 191 14.20 -10.22 5.44
N ALA A 192 14.55 -10.28 6.72
CA ALA A 192 14.70 -9.11 7.57
C ALA A 192 15.85 -8.19 7.12
N TYR A 193 16.95 -8.76 6.64
CA TYR A 193 18.07 -8.02 6.07
C TYR A 193 17.65 -7.27 4.80
N LEU A 194 17.02 -7.95 3.83
CA LEU A 194 16.57 -7.32 2.60
C LEU A 194 15.56 -6.20 2.84
N LYS A 195 14.56 -6.44 3.72
CA LYS A 195 13.63 -5.38 4.14
C LYS A 195 14.39 -4.18 4.70
N ARG A 196 15.39 -4.42 5.57
CA ARG A 196 16.15 -3.35 6.21
C ARG A 196 16.93 -2.51 5.20
N GLU A 197 17.64 -3.14 4.27
CA GLU A 197 18.39 -2.43 3.24
C GLU A 197 17.47 -1.63 2.33
N ALA A 198 16.33 -2.20 1.92
CA ALA A 198 15.34 -1.51 1.10
C ALA A 198 14.73 -0.30 1.84
N VAL A 199 14.44 -0.43 3.14
CA VAL A 199 13.98 0.71 3.97
C VAL A 199 15.03 1.82 4.04
N TYR A 200 16.32 1.47 4.16
CA TYR A 200 17.39 2.46 4.22
C TYR A 200 17.65 3.21 2.91
N ALA A 201 17.15 2.72 1.78
CA ALA A 201 17.21 3.46 0.52
C ALA A 201 16.34 4.73 0.52
N TYR A 202 15.32 4.84 1.38
CA TYR A 202 14.44 6.00 1.53
C TYR A 202 15.02 7.06 2.47
N GLU A 203 16.25 7.51 2.20
CA GLU A 203 17.01 8.43 3.07
C GLU A 203 16.24 9.72 3.40
N SER A 204 15.55 10.29 2.40
CA SER A 204 14.76 11.50 2.58
C SER A 204 13.59 11.33 3.56
N GLN A 205 12.91 10.17 3.51
CA GLN A 205 11.78 9.88 4.38
C GLN A 205 12.26 9.60 5.81
N LEU A 206 13.32 8.80 5.96
CA LEU A 206 13.92 8.54 7.28
C LEU A 206 14.43 9.82 7.95
N ARG A 207 14.92 10.78 7.16
CA ARG A 207 15.28 12.13 7.64
C ARG A 207 14.07 12.90 8.12
N ALA A 208 12.99 12.94 7.33
CA ALA A 208 11.75 13.66 7.66
C ALA A 208 11.06 13.10 8.91
N PHE A 209 10.97 11.77 9.05
CA PHE A 209 10.43 11.13 10.25
C PHE A 209 11.27 11.38 11.50
N GLY A 210 12.55 11.70 11.33
CA GLY A 210 13.46 12.04 12.41
C GLY A 210 13.88 10.85 13.29
N PRO A 211 14.71 11.10 14.31
CA PRO A 211 15.23 10.05 15.19
C PRO A 211 14.08 9.36 15.94
N LYS A 212 13.92 8.05 15.71
CA LYS A 212 12.86 7.18 16.25
C LYS A 212 11.48 7.31 15.60
N GLY A 213 11.33 8.12 14.54
CA GLY A 213 10.05 8.25 13.84
C GLY A 213 9.61 6.98 13.11
N TYR A 214 10.54 6.10 12.76
CA TYR A 214 10.31 4.94 11.89
C TYR A 214 10.60 3.58 12.55
N GLU A 215 10.72 3.50 13.89
CA GLU A 215 10.97 2.21 14.58
C GLU A 215 9.92 1.14 14.24
N ASP A 216 8.68 1.56 14.00
CA ASP A 216 7.56 0.67 13.65
C ASP A 216 7.76 -0.06 12.31
N VAL A 217 8.53 0.51 11.39
CA VAL A 217 8.81 -0.06 10.06
C VAL A 217 9.46 -1.46 10.18
N PHE A 218 10.27 -1.68 11.22
CA PHE A 218 10.96 -2.95 11.44
C PHE A 218 10.19 -3.93 12.33
N ARG A 219 8.96 -3.60 12.73
CA ARG A 219 8.07 -4.56 13.41
C ARG A 219 7.52 -5.58 12.42
N ALA A 220 6.97 -6.67 12.95
CA ALA A 220 6.33 -7.71 12.17
C ALA A 220 5.24 -7.11 11.26
N GLU A 221 5.11 -7.69 10.08
CA GLU A 221 4.11 -7.29 9.09
C GLU A 221 2.81 -8.05 9.36
N HIS A 222 1.69 -7.34 9.29
CA HIS A 222 0.36 -7.88 9.57
C HIS A 222 -0.54 -7.67 8.36
N TYR A 223 -1.25 -8.74 8.00
CA TYR A 223 -2.13 -8.74 6.84
C TYR A 223 -3.51 -9.32 7.18
N TRP A 224 -4.50 -8.87 6.43
CA TRP A 224 -5.88 -9.27 6.54
C TRP A 224 -6.35 -9.76 5.17
N GLN A 225 -6.69 -11.05 5.06
CA GLN A 225 -7.33 -11.55 3.84
C GLN A 225 -8.74 -10.98 3.74
N LEU A 226 -9.05 -10.37 2.60
CA LEU A 226 -10.33 -9.72 2.34
C LEU A 226 -11.21 -10.60 1.46
N SER A 227 -12.49 -10.72 1.83
CA SER A 227 -13.49 -11.38 0.99
C SER A 227 -14.83 -10.66 1.08
N VAL A 228 -15.49 -10.50 -0.07
CA VAL A 228 -16.85 -9.93 -0.09
C VAL A 228 -17.80 -10.99 0.45
N SER A 229 -18.46 -10.68 1.56
CA SER A 229 -19.49 -11.56 2.10
C SER A 229 -20.69 -11.55 1.16
N ARG A 230 -20.95 -12.67 0.48
CA ARG A 230 -22.26 -12.94 -0.12
C ARG A 230 -23.26 -13.31 0.98
N ALA A 231 -23.59 -12.37 1.88
CA ALA A 231 -24.69 -12.60 2.80
C ALA A 231 -26.02 -12.35 2.05
N PRO A 232 -26.98 -13.29 2.08
CA PRO A 232 -28.29 -13.06 1.49
C PRO A 232 -29.01 -11.95 2.26
N ALA A 233 -29.54 -10.96 1.55
CA ALA A 233 -30.41 -9.95 2.14
C ALA A 233 -31.61 -10.64 2.80
N ARG A 234 -31.61 -10.76 4.14
CA ARG A 234 -32.81 -11.10 4.89
C ARG A 234 -32.72 -10.64 6.34
N ARG A 235 -33.52 -9.61 6.64
CA ARG A 235 -34.49 -9.70 7.74
C ARG A 235 -35.84 -9.22 7.23
N SER A 236 -36.68 -10.19 6.89
CA SER A 236 -38.14 -10.05 6.88
C SER A 236 -38.60 -9.67 8.29
N SER A 237 -39.36 -8.59 8.40
CA SER A 237 -40.11 -8.24 9.62
C SER A 237 -40.96 -9.43 10.07
N PRO A 238 -41.03 -9.75 11.37
CA PRO A 238 -42.13 -10.55 11.87
C PRO A 238 -43.38 -9.67 11.84
N ALA A 239 -44.31 -10.03 10.97
CA ALA A 239 -45.69 -9.61 11.14
C ALA A 239 -46.24 -10.31 12.39
N ARG A 240 -46.58 -9.53 13.42
CA ARG A 240 -47.78 -9.66 14.26
C ARG A 240 -47.82 -8.52 15.27
#